data_AF-A0A4S8KK51-F1
#
_entry.id   AF-A0A4S8KK51-F1
#
_cell.length_a   1.000
_cell.length_b   1.000
_cell.length_c   1.000
_cell.angle_alpha   90.00
_cell.angle_beta   90.00
_cell.angle_gamma   90.00
#
_symmetry.space_group_name_H-M   'P 1'
#
loop_
_entity.id
_entity.type
_entity.pdbx_description
1 polymer ?
#
loop_
_entity_poly.entity_id
_entity_poly.type
_entity_poly.pdbx_seq_one_letter_code
_entity_poly.pdbx_strand_id
1 'polypeptide(L)'
;VRVLEYHRGVLFLTTNRIKTFDEAFLSRFSVAISYPELDQTGRFAVWSKFLELAGCQIVETVEPDQKDAISKSELMRLASEPFNGMEATNSSDSGRTIKNSVRTAQALALSTNSPLSLRHVRTVVNTQEKFLKEFSQSRGQKRNHEVLECEE
;
A
#
# COMPACT_ATOMS: atom_id res chain seq x y z
N VAL A 1 28.87 -0.02 -17.27
CA VAL A 1 28.70 1.45 -17.26
C VAL A 1 29.50 2.01 -16.09
N ARG A 2 30.60 2.76 -16.34
CA ARG A 2 31.54 3.26 -15.31
C ARG A 2 31.10 4.56 -14.61
N VAL A 3 29.87 5.03 -14.85
CA VAL A 3 29.38 6.34 -14.42
C VAL A 3 29.27 6.47 -12.90
N LEU A 4 29.03 5.36 -12.18
CA LEU A 4 28.93 5.35 -10.72
C LEU A 4 30.30 5.46 -10.01
N GLU A 5 31.41 5.11 -10.67
CA GLU A 5 32.75 5.13 -10.06
C GLU A 5 33.32 6.56 -9.93
N TYR A 6 32.79 7.51 -10.70
CA TYR A 6 33.30 8.89 -10.74
C TYR A 6 32.37 9.91 -10.06
N HIS A 7 31.29 9.46 -9.39
CA HIS A 7 30.41 10.37 -8.69
C HIS A 7 31.11 10.93 -7.44
N ARG A 8 31.53 12.20 -7.51
CA ARG A 8 32.10 12.93 -6.37
C ARG A 8 30.98 13.42 -5.45
N GLY A 9 30.39 12.53 -4.66
CA GLY A 9 29.35 12.86 -3.69
C GLY A 9 28.54 11.66 -3.21
N VAL A 10 27.55 11.91 -2.34
CA VAL A 10 26.61 10.88 -1.88
C VAL A 10 25.56 10.62 -2.95
N LEU A 11 25.38 9.36 -3.32
CA LEU A 11 24.37 8.93 -4.27
C LEU A 11 23.31 8.07 -3.57
N PHE A 12 22.04 8.44 -3.75
CA PHE A 12 20.90 7.64 -3.31
C PHE A 12 20.35 6.85 -4.51
N LEU A 13 20.27 5.53 -4.37
CA LEU A 13 19.71 4.63 -5.38
C LEU A 13 18.53 3.87 -4.78
N THR A 14 17.47 3.71 -5.56
CA THR A 14 16.29 2.92 -5.20
C THR A 14 16.05 1.86 -6.26
N THR A 15 15.88 0.59 -5.87
CA THR A 15 15.57 -0.50 -6.81
C THR A 15 14.46 -1.39 -6.26
N ASN A 16 13.52 -1.76 -7.12
CA ASN A 16 12.51 -2.79 -6.84
C ASN A 16 13.00 -4.20 -7.24
N ARG A 17 14.22 -4.32 -7.77
CA ARG A 17 14.79 -5.56 -8.31
C ARG A 17 16.17 -5.81 -7.72
N ILE A 18 16.27 -5.93 -6.40
CA ILE A 18 17.56 -6.21 -5.74
C ILE A 18 18.14 -7.57 -6.16
N LYS A 19 17.27 -8.55 -6.48
CA LYS A 19 17.68 -9.90 -6.91
C LYS A 19 18.41 -9.95 -8.26
N THR A 20 18.38 -8.87 -9.04
CA THR A 20 19.07 -8.80 -10.34
C THR A 20 20.39 -8.03 -10.27
N PHE A 21 20.79 -7.55 -9.09
CA PHE A 21 22.10 -6.94 -8.91
C PHE A 21 23.16 -8.04 -8.83
N ASP A 22 24.27 -7.86 -9.54
CA ASP A 22 25.43 -8.72 -9.38
C ASP A 22 26.17 -8.41 -8.05
N GLU A 23 26.95 -9.37 -7.59
CA GLU A 23 27.73 -9.26 -6.35
C GLU A 23 28.81 -8.16 -6.43
N ALA A 24 29.29 -7.83 -7.64
CA ALA A 24 30.28 -6.79 -7.86
C ALA A 24 29.70 -5.37 -7.64
N PHE A 25 28.40 -5.16 -7.80
CA PHE A 25 27.73 -3.92 -7.44
C PHE A 25 27.61 -3.74 -5.92
N LEU A 26 27.45 -4.81 -5.15
CA LEU A 26 27.36 -4.72 -3.69
C LEU A 26 28.65 -4.16 -3.07
N SER A 27 29.80 -4.51 -3.64
CA SER A 27 31.11 -3.97 -3.21
C SER A 27 31.22 -2.44 -3.30
N ARG A 28 30.34 -1.79 -4.07
CA ARG A 28 30.34 -0.33 -4.30
C ARG A 28 29.27 0.39 -3.49
N PHE A 29 28.47 -0.30 -2.68
CA PHE A 29 27.52 0.33 -1.75
C PHE A 29 28.12 0.45 -0.36
N SER A 30 28.25 1.67 0.15
CA SER A 30 28.68 1.90 1.53
C SER A 30 27.62 1.48 2.55
N VAL A 31 26.34 1.64 2.21
CA VAL A 31 25.18 1.27 3.04
C VAL A 31 24.07 0.75 2.14
N ALA A 32 23.45 -0.36 2.53
CA ALA A 32 22.25 -0.90 1.90
C ALA A 32 21.11 -0.93 2.92
N ILE A 33 19.99 -0.29 2.59
CA ILE A 33 18.78 -0.27 3.43
C ILE A 33 17.71 -1.10 2.73
N SER A 34 17.29 -2.19 3.37
CA SER A 34 16.14 -2.98 2.92
C SER A 34 14.87 -2.46 3.60
N TYR A 35 13.83 -2.22 2.82
CA TYR A 35 12.50 -1.87 3.32
C TYR A 35 11.62 -3.11 3.28
N PRO A 36 11.45 -3.83 4.40
CA PRO A 36 10.57 -4.99 4.45
C PRO A 36 9.10 -4.57 4.34
N GLU A 37 8.23 -5.56 4.18
CA GLU A 37 6.79 -5.36 4.24
C GLU A 37 6.37 -4.76 5.59
N LEU A 38 5.35 -3.90 5.55
CA LEU A 38 4.79 -3.30 6.76
C LEU A 38 4.09 -4.39 7.57
N ASP A 39 4.58 -4.61 8.79
CA ASP A 39 3.88 -5.38 9.81
C ASP A 39 2.61 -4.64 10.28
N GLN A 40 1.82 -5.26 11.16
CA GLN A 40 0.59 -4.64 11.66
C GLN A 40 0.85 -3.26 12.30
N THR A 41 1.94 -3.15 13.06
CA THR A 41 2.33 -1.90 13.74
C THR A 41 2.71 -0.82 12.71
N GLY A 42 3.50 -1.18 11.71
CA GLY A 42 3.88 -0.30 10.60
C GLY A 42 2.67 0.14 9.78
N ARG A 43 1.73 -0.77 9.47
CA ARG A 43 0.47 -0.42 8.79
C ARG A 43 -0.35 0.55 9.64
N PHE A 44 -0.48 0.30 10.94
CA PHE A 44 -1.18 1.21 11.85
C PHE A 44 -0.56 2.60 11.84
N ALA A 45 0.78 2.70 11.93
CA ALA A 45 1.49 3.96 11.90
C ALA A 45 1.28 4.72 10.58
N VAL A 46 1.34 4.02 9.45
CA VAL A 46 1.13 4.61 8.11
C VAL A 46 -0.31 5.09 7.93
N TRP A 47 -1.29 4.27 8.32
CA TRP A 47 -2.71 4.66 8.32
C TRP A 47 -2.93 5.89 9.19
N SER A 48 -2.42 5.87 10.42
CA SER A 48 -2.57 6.96 11.38
C SER A 48 -2.01 8.25 10.79
N LYS A 49 -0.79 8.18 10.23
CA LYS A 49 -0.13 9.34 9.65
C LYS A 49 -0.90 9.95 8.48
N PHE A 50 -1.43 9.13 7.58
CA PHE A 50 -2.16 9.65 6.43
C PHE A 50 -3.55 10.17 6.81
N LEU A 51 -4.21 9.60 7.80
CA LEU A 51 -5.49 10.10 8.31
C LEU A 51 -5.31 11.42 9.06
N GLU A 52 -4.27 11.56 9.87
CA GLU A 52 -3.89 12.83 10.51
C GLU A 52 -3.62 13.92 9.46
N LEU A 53 -2.85 13.59 8.42
CA LEU A 53 -2.59 14.52 7.30
C LEU A 53 -3.85 14.87 6.50
N ALA A 54 -4.87 14.02 6.54
CA ALA A 54 -6.18 14.28 5.93
C ALA A 54 -7.13 15.06 6.85
N GLY A 55 -6.71 15.40 8.07
CA GLY A 55 -7.48 16.19 9.03
C GLY A 55 -8.33 15.38 10.02
N CYS A 56 -8.19 14.05 10.05
CA CYS A 56 -8.88 13.21 11.04
C CYS A 56 -8.13 13.18 12.38
N GLN A 57 -8.88 13.16 13.48
CA GLN A 57 -8.30 12.90 14.81
C GLN A 57 -8.43 11.42 15.17
N ILE A 58 -7.36 10.87 15.73
CA ILE A 58 -7.32 9.48 16.20
C ILE A 58 -7.40 9.49 17.72
N VAL A 59 -8.50 8.98 18.26
CA VAL A 59 -8.83 9.03 19.70
C VAL A 59 -8.99 7.62 20.26
N GLU A 60 -8.78 7.43 21.56
CA GLU A 60 -9.00 6.11 22.18
C GLU A 60 -10.50 5.79 22.28
N THR A 61 -11.26 6.74 22.82
CA THR A 61 -12.72 6.69 22.94
C THR A 61 -13.32 7.81 22.10
N VAL A 62 -14.30 7.48 21.25
CA VAL A 62 -15.01 8.48 20.45
C VAL A 62 -16.15 9.03 21.30
N GLU A 63 -16.05 10.30 21.67
CA GLU A 63 -17.12 11.02 22.33
C GLU A 63 -18.27 11.33 21.34
N PRO A 64 -19.54 11.42 21.79
CA PRO A 64 -20.69 11.59 20.90
C PRO A 64 -20.68 12.90 20.07
N ASP A 65 -19.89 13.89 20.49
CA ASP A 65 -19.70 15.16 19.78
C ASP A 65 -18.62 15.07 18.67
N GLN A 66 -17.78 14.04 18.68
CA GLN A 66 -16.64 13.87 17.77
C GLN A 66 -16.97 12.93 16.60
N LYS A 67 -17.92 13.35 15.74
CA LYS A 67 -18.34 12.54 14.56
C LYS A 67 -17.23 12.31 13.52
N ASP A 68 -16.17 13.10 13.59
CA ASP A 68 -15.07 13.13 12.63
C ASP A 68 -13.83 12.38 13.14
N ALA A 69 -13.89 11.90 14.39
CA ALA A 69 -12.81 11.16 15.02
C ALA A 69 -12.88 9.68 14.69
N ILE A 70 -11.71 9.05 14.59
CA ILE A 70 -11.55 7.62 14.33
C ILE A 70 -11.02 6.99 15.61
N SER A 71 -11.70 5.95 16.12
CA SER A 71 -11.18 5.20 17.27
C SER A 71 -9.90 4.45 16.89
N LYS A 72 -8.90 4.53 17.75
CA LYS A 72 -7.64 3.78 17.67
C LYS A 72 -7.87 2.28 17.55
N SER A 73 -8.83 1.74 18.30
CA SER A 73 -9.20 0.31 18.24
C SER A 73 -9.72 -0.09 16.87
N GLU A 74 -10.51 0.78 16.24
CA GLU A 74 -11.13 0.55 14.95
C GLU A 74 -10.11 0.67 13.81
N LEU A 75 -9.15 1.61 13.95
CA LEU A 75 -8.01 1.74 13.06
C LEU A 75 -7.03 0.57 13.18
N MET A 76 -6.81 0.07 14.40
CA MET A 76 -5.97 -1.11 14.66
C MET A 76 -6.58 -2.36 14.01
N ARG A 77 -7.90 -2.49 13.98
CA ARG A 77 -8.61 -3.54 13.24
C ARG A 77 -8.49 -3.36 11.71
N LEU A 78 -8.49 -2.13 11.22
CA LEU A 78 -8.21 -1.89 9.80
C LEU A 78 -6.76 -2.26 9.43
N ALA A 79 -5.82 -2.02 10.35
CA ALA A 79 -4.41 -2.34 10.15
C ALA A 79 -4.06 -3.82 10.40
N SER A 80 -4.91 -4.57 11.12
CA SER A 80 -4.67 -6.00 11.40
C SER A 80 -4.72 -6.84 10.14
N GLU A 81 -5.62 -6.51 9.22
CA GLU A 81 -5.73 -7.24 7.96
C GLU A 81 -4.71 -6.67 6.96
N PRO A 82 -3.79 -7.51 6.44
CA PRO A 82 -2.97 -7.09 5.33
C PRO A 82 -3.89 -6.82 4.13
N PHE A 83 -3.77 -5.62 3.57
CA PHE A 83 -4.34 -5.32 2.27
C PHE A 83 -3.84 -6.38 1.28
N ASN A 84 -4.77 -7.02 0.57
CA ASN A 84 -4.56 -8.09 -0.41
C ASN A 84 -4.48 -9.50 0.22
N GLY A 85 -5.63 -10.17 0.33
CA GLY A 85 -5.73 -11.64 0.45
C GLY A 85 -5.28 -12.40 -0.80
N MET A 86 -4.33 -11.85 -1.56
CA MET A 86 -3.78 -12.44 -2.76
C MET A 86 -2.27 -12.46 -2.64
N GLU A 87 -1.70 -13.65 -2.68
CA GLU A 87 -0.28 -13.92 -2.52
C GLU A 87 0.59 -12.95 -3.34
N ALA A 88 1.48 -12.27 -2.62
CA ALA A 88 2.89 -12.09 -3.00
C ALA A 88 3.21 -11.54 -4.40
N THR A 89 2.37 -10.69 -4.98
CA THR A 89 2.72 -10.01 -6.24
C THR A 89 2.80 -8.49 -6.03
N ASN A 90 3.99 -8.07 -5.60
CA ASN A 90 4.47 -6.68 -5.44
C ASN A 90 4.19 -6.03 -4.08
N SER A 91 4.95 -6.49 -3.09
CA SER A 91 4.96 -6.05 -1.70
C SER A 91 5.50 -4.63 -1.43
N SER A 92 5.94 -3.92 -2.47
CA SER A 92 6.35 -2.51 -2.38
C SER A 92 5.17 -1.53 -2.30
N ASP A 93 3.93 -2.02 -2.40
CA ASP A 93 2.76 -1.16 -2.61
C ASP A 93 1.91 -0.93 -1.35
N SER A 94 2.17 -1.56 -0.20
CA SER A 94 1.30 -1.39 0.99
C SER A 94 1.17 0.07 1.44
N GLY A 95 2.28 0.82 1.53
CA GLY A 95 2.22 2.23 1.91
C GLY A 95 1.61 3.14 0.84
N ARG A 96 1.83 2.84 -0.44
CA ARG A 96 1.26 3.59 -1.58
C ARG A 96 -0.24 3.36 -1.69
N THR A 97 -0.66 2.11 -1.54
CA THR A 97 -2.06 1.70 -1.50
C THR A 97 -2.77 2.39 -0.35
N ILE A 98 -2.27 2.32 0.88
CA ILE A 98 -2.86 3.03 2.03
C ILE A 98 -3.03 4.53 1.73
N LYS A 99 -1.98 5.20 1.23
CA LYS A 99 -2.04 6.61 0.86
C LYS A 99 -3.13 6.90 -0.17
N ASN A 100 -3.18 6.08 -1.22
CA ASN A 100 -4.16 6.23 -2.28
C ASN A 100 -5.58 5.97 -1.76
N SER A 101 -5.78 4.96 -0.90
CA SER A 101 -7.07 4.67 -0.28
C SER A 101 -7.55 5.83 0.59
N VAL A 102 -6.67 6.44 1.40
CA VAL A 102 -7.01 7.64 2.19
C VAL A 102 -7.40 8.81 1.28
N ARG A 103 -6.63 9.07 0.21
CA ARG A 103 -6.96 10.15 -0.75
C ARG A 103 -8.30 9.93 -1.44
N THR A 104 -8.59 8.71 -1.88
CA THR A 104 -9.88 8.38 -2.49
C THR A 104 -11.01 8.49 -1.47
N ALA A 105 -10.79 8.07 -0.23
CA ALA A 105 -11.77 8.21 0.84
C ALA A 105 -12.04 9.68 1.15
N GLN A 106 -11.01 10.54 1.13
CA GLN A 106 -11.15 11.98 1.26
C GLN A 106 -11.95 12.58 0.11
N ALA A 107 -11.67 12.17 -1.14
CA ALA A 107 -12.46 12.58 -2.30
C ALA A 107 -13.93 12.16 -2.19
N LEU A 108 -14.20 10.96 -1.68
CA LEU A 108 -15.56 10.45 -1.44
C LEU A 108 -16.27 11.27 -0.35
N ALA A 109 -15.60 11.58 0.75
CA ALA A 109 -16.14 12.42 1.82
C ALA A 109 -16.51 13.83 1.31
N LEU A 110 -15.60 14.45 0.55
CA LEU A 110 -15.84 15.74 -0.10
C LEU A 110 -17.03 15.69 -1.06
N SER A 111 -17.16 14.64 -1.87
CA SER A 111 -18.28 14.49 -2.81
C SER A 111 -19.64 14.33 -2.13
N THR A 112 -19.66 13.83 -0.89
CA THR A 112 -20.88 13.63 -0.09
C THR A 112 -21.13 14.77 0.90
N ASN A 113 -20.32 15.84 0.83
CA ASN A 113 -20.33 16.98 1.75
C ASN A 113 -20.32 16.55 3.23
N SER A 114 -19.55 15.51 3.53
CA SER A 114 -19.43 14.93 4.86
C SER A 114 -17.96 14.87 5.29
N PRO A 115 -17.68 14.93 6.59
CA PRO A 115 -16.33 14.81 7.11
C PRO A 115 -15.75 13.42 6.80
N LEU A 116 -14.43 13.35 6.62
CA LEU A 116 -13.74 12.09 6.41
C LEU A 116 -13.93 11.19 7.64
N SER A 117 -14.46 10.00 7.43
CA SER A 117 -14.73 9.03 8.46
C SER A 117 -14.22 7.66 8.02
N LEU A 118 -14.10 6.74 8.98
CA LEU A 118 -13.65 5.38 8.69
C LEU A 118 -14.58 4.62 7.73
N ARG A 119 -15.84 5.06 7.60
CA ARG A 119 -16.79 4.50 6.62
C ARG A 119 -16.31 4.71 5.19
N HIS A 120 -15.86 5.93 4.85
CA HIS A 120 -15.33 6.23 3.52
C HIS A 120 -14.08 5.39 3.22
N VAL A 121 -13.20 5.26 4.23
CA VAL A 121 -11.99 4.44 4.12
C VAL A 121 -12.38 2.98 3.82
N ARG A 122 -13.24 2.36 4.64
CA ARG A 122 -13.70 0.98 4.40
C ARG A 122 -14.35 0.79 3.04
N THR A 123 -15.17 1.74 2.58
CA THR A 123 -15.80 1.65 1.26
C THR A 123 -14.76 1.56 0.16
N VAL A 124 -13.70 2.38 0.24
CA VAL A 124 -12.60 2.36 -0.72
C VAL A 124 -11.80 1.06 -0.62
N VAL A 125 -11.45 0.63 0.59
CA VAL A 125 -10.73 -0.63 0.83
C VAL A 125 -11.50 -1.82 0.23
N ASN A 126 -12.76 -1.98 0.60
CA ASN A 126 -13.60 -3.08 0.14
C ASN A 126 -13.79 -3.06 -1.38
N THR A 127 -13.92 -1.87 -1.98
CA THR A 127 -14.03 -1.74 -3.44
C THR A 127 -12.74 -2.17 -4.14
N GLN A 128 -11.58 -1.77 -3.61
CA GLN A 128 -10.27 -2.16 -4.15
C GLN A 128 -10.04 -3.67 -4.02
N GLU A 129 -10.39 -4.28 -2.89
CA GLU A 129 -10.25 -5.72 -2.68
C GLU A 129 -11.15 -6.53 -3.61
N LYS A 130 -12.41 -6.12 -3.80
CA LYS A 130 -13.31 -6.74 -4.77
C LYS A 130 -12.74 -6.68 -6.19
N PHE A 131 -12.27 -5.50 -6.61
CA PHE A 131 -11.65 -5.33 -7.91
C PHE A 131 -10.43 -6.24 -8.10
N LEU A 132 -9.53 -6.33 -7.11
CA LEU A 132 -8.35 -7.20 -7.19
C LEU A 132 -8.73 -8.67 -7.26
N LYS A 133 -9.77 -9.09 -6.51
CA LYS A 133 -10.29 -10.45 -6.56
C LYS A 133 -10.84 -10.77 -7.96
N GLU A 134 -11.67 -9.91 -8.53
CA GLU A 134 -12.20 -10.07 -9.91
C GLU A 134 -11.07 -10.05 -10.96
N PHE A 135 -10.12 -9.13 -10.80
CA PHE A 135 -8.96 -9.02 -11.69
C PHE A 135 -8.10 -10.30 -11.66
N SER A 136 -7.90 -10.90 -10.50
CA SER A 136 -7.15 -12.16 -10.35
C SER A 136 -7.84 -13.35 -11.02
N GLN A 137 -9.16 -13.44 -10.87
CA GLN A 137 -9.98 -14.49 -11.50
C GLN A 137 -9.93 -14.37 -13.03
N SER A 138 -9.95 -13.14 -13.56
CA SER A 138 -9.85 -12.90 -15.01
C SER A 138 -8.49 -13.33 -15.61
N ARG A 139 -7.39 -13.22 -14.85
CA ARG A 139 -6.07 -13.73 -15.27
C ARG A 139 -5.97 -15.25 -15.21
N GLY A 140 -6.73 -15.90 -14.32
CA GLY A 140 -6.89 -17.36 -14.31
C GLY A 140 -7.55 -17.87 -15.59
N GLN A 141 -8.53 -17.13 -16.11
CA GLN A 141 -9.30 -17.54 -17.27
C GLN A 141 -8.55 -17.41 -18.61
N LYS A 142 -7.67 -16.40 -18.75
CA LYS A 142 -6.83 -16.27 -19.97
C LYS A 142 -5.82 -17.40 -20.14
N ARG A 143 -5.28 -17.95 -19.05
CA ARG A 143 -4.33 -19.08 -19.12
C ARG A 143 -4.94 -20.40 -19.60
N ASN A 144 -6.26 -20.56 -19.51
CA ASN A 144 -6.93 -21.78 -19.98
C ASN A 144 -7.40 -21.68 -21.45
N HIS A 145 -7.43 -20.49 -22.05
CA HIS A 145 -7.86 -20.32 -23.44
C HIS A 145 -6.70 -20.42 -24.44
N GLU A 146 -5.46 -20.07 -24.03
CA GLU A 146 -4.27 -20.15 -24.89
C GLU A 146 -3.72 -21.59 -25.06
N VAL A 147 -4.22 -22.58 -24.31
CA VAL A 147 -3.75 -23.98 -24.42
C VAL A 147 -4.58 -24.79 -25.43
N LEU A 148 -5.73 -24.27 -25.89
CA LEU A 148 -6.62 -24.97 -26.83
C LEU A 148 -6.40 -24.60 -28.31
N GLU A 149 -5.53 -23.64 -28.62
CA GLU A 149 -5.21 -23.24 -30.01
C GLU A 149 -3.89 -23.83 -30.55
N CYS A 150 -3.25 -24.75 -29.83
CA CYS A 150 -1.98 -25.37 -30.23
C CYS A 150 -2.08 -26.86 -30.65
N GLU A 151 -3.28 -27.39 -30.86
CA GLU A 151 -3.49 -28.73 -31.43
C GLU A 151 -4.32 -28.65 -32.72
N GLU A 152 -3.74 -28.15 -33.81
CA GLU A 152 -3.99 -28.59 -35.21
C GLU A 152 -2.75 -28.37 -36.08
#